data_AF-A0A2V4C602-F1
#
_entry.id   AF-A0A2V4C602-F1
#
_cell.length_a   1.000
_cell.length_b   1.000
_cell.length_c   1.000
_cell.angle_alpha   90.00
_cell.angle_beta   90.00
_cell.angle_gamma   90.00
#
_symmetry.space_group_name_H-M   'P 1'
#
loop_
_entity.id
_entity.type
_entity.pdbx_description
1 polymer ?
#
loop_
_entity_poly.entity_id
_entity_poly.type
_entity_poly.pdbx_seq_one_letter_code
_entity_poly.pdbx_strand_id
1 'polypeptide(L)'
;MPERNQKTVIEISKSEIERIINEIKHSENFKEYENNISLHVTFEGQILNIKYPKYYSRELYKEIDNIATQIYLTVYEEKNILEYQIIED
;
A
#
# COMPACT_ATOMS: atom_id res chain seq x y z
N MET A 1 7.53 7.27 -21.97
CA MET A 1 7.85 8.51 -21.22
C MET A 1 8.68 8.10 -20.01
N PRO A 2 9.33 8.99 -19.24
CA PRO A 2 9.91 8.57 -17.96
C PRO A 2 8.79 8.20 -16.97
N GLU A 3 9.02 7.15 -16.18
CA GLU A 3 8.17 6.78 -15.04
C GLU A 3 7.93 8.01 -14.14
N ARG A 4 6.67 8.27 -13.77
CA ARG A 4 6.33 9.34 -12.81
C ARG A 4 6.11 8.71 -11.45
N ASN A 5 6.95 9.11 -10.50
CA ASN A 5 6.87 8.64 -9.12
C ASN A 5 6.50 9.80 -8.18
N GLN A 6 5.34 9.69 -7.54
CA GLN A 6 4.83 10.68 -6.58
C GLN A 6 4.74 10.04 -5.20
N LYS A 7 5.29 10.70 -4.18
CA LYS A 7 5.27 10.22 -2.80
C LYS A 7 4.82 11.31 -1.84
N THR A 8 3.85 10.98 -0.98
CA THR A 8 3.29 11.86 0.03
C THR A 8 3.32 11.15 1.38
N VAL A 9 3.68 11.89 2.44
CA VAL A 9 3.75 11.39 3.81
C VAL A 9 2.81 12.24 4.66
N ILE A 10 1.93 11.58 5.41
CA ILE A 10 0.90 12.22 6.22
C ILE A 10 0.99 11.65 7.64
N GLU A 11 1.04 12.52 8.63
CA GLU A 11 0.82 12.13 10.03
C GLU A 11 -0.69 12.05 10.27
N ILE A 12 -1.15 10.92 10.80
CA ILE A 12 -2.58 10.67 11.02
C ILE A 12 -2.82 10.27 12.48
N SER A 13 -4.06 10.36 12.96
CA SER A 13 -4.34 10.00 14.35
C SER A 13 -4.15 8.50 14.59
N LYS A 14 -3.82 8.12 15.83
CA LYS A 14 -3.69 6.71 16.22
C LYS A 14 -4.99 5.91 15.96
N SER A 15 -6.15 6.51 16.20
CA SER A 15 -7.45 5.86 15.91
C SER A 15 -7.65 5.59 14.42
N GLU A 16 -7.14 6.47 13.55
CA GLU A 16 -7.21 6.25 12.10
C GLU A 16 -6.23 5.17 11.65
N ILE A 17 -5.02 5.14 12.21
CA ILE A 17 -4.04 4.05 12.00
C ILE A 17 -4.69 2.71 12.34
N GLU A 18 -5.25 2.59 13.54
CA GLU A 18 -5.89 1.37 14.01
C GLU A 18 -7.04 0.95 13.10
N ARG A 19 -7.87 1.91 12.65
CA ARG A 19 -8.94 1.66 11.69
C ARG A 19 -8.41 1.11 10.36
N ILE A 20 -7.40 1.74 9.77
CA ILE A 20 -6.83 1.31 8.48
C ILE A 20 -6.17 -0.07 8.62
N ILE A 21 -5.38 -0.30 9.68
CA ILE A 21 -4.78 -1.61 9.96
C ILE A 21 -5.86 -2.68 10.10
N ASN A 22 -6.95 -2.36 10.79
CA ASN A 22 -8.07 -3.28 10.96
C ASN A 22 -8.72 -3.64 9.62
N GLU A 23 -8.91 -2.66 8.73
CA GLU A 23 -9.41 -2.88 7.37
C GLU A 23 -8.46 -3.74 6.53
N ILE A 24 -7.14 -3.59 6.70
CA ILE A 24 -6.14 -4.42 6.00
C ILE A 24 -6.20 -5.86 6.53
N LYS A 25 -6.19 -6.07 7.85
CA LYS A 25 -6.20 -7.40 8.49
C LYS A 25 -7.44 -8.23 8.16
N HIS A 26 -8.59 -7.58 8.03
CA HIS A 26 -9.88 -8.26 7.79
C HIS A 26 -10.29 -8.32 6.32
N SER A 27 -9.38 -8.00 5.40
CA SER A 27 -9.64 -8.14 3.97
C SER A 27 -9.45 -9.59 3.51
N GLU A 28 -10.20 -10.01 2.48
CA GLU A 28 -10.20 -11.39 1.97
C GLU A 28 -8.85 -11.86 1.42
N ASN A 29 -8.00 -10.90 1.04
CA ASN A 29 -6.71 -11.07 0.40
C ASN A 29 -5.54 -10.69 1.32
N PHE A 30 -5.77 -10.64 2.64
CA PHE A 30 -4.73 -10.33 3.62
C PHE A 30 -3.61 -11.39 3.62
N LYS A 31 -2.35 -10.93 3.58
CA LYS A 31 -1.17 -11.78 3.70
C LYS A 31 -0.16 -11.20 4.67
N GLU A 32 0.48 -12.05 5.47
CA GLU A 32 1.54 -11.66 6.39
C GLU A 32 2.86 -12.29 5.95
N TYR A 33 3.92 -11.48 5.92
CA TYR A 33 5.26 -11.91 5.55
C TYR A 33 6.22 -11.63 6.70
N GLU A 34 6.98 -12.65 7.07
CA GLU A 34 8.03 -12.55 8.09
C GLU A 34 9.27 -11.80 7.61
N ASN A 35 9.41 -11.61 6.28
CA ASN A 35 10.53 -10.93 5.65
C ASN A 35 10.02 -9.88 4.65
N ASN A 36 10.85 -8.87 4.37
CA ASN A 36 10.60 -7.93 3.29
C ASN A 36 10.83 -8.65 1.95
N ILE A 37 9.81 -9.35 1.46
CA ILE A 37 9.83 -9.95 0.13
C ILE A 37 9.22 -8.94 -0.84
N SER A 38 9.98 -8.58 -1.87
CA SER A 38 9.44 -7.85 -3.02
C SER A 38 8.52 -8.78 -3.80
N LEU A 39 7.21 -8.60 -3.67
CA LEU A 39 6.24 -9.32 -4.47
C LEU A 39 6.12 -8.62 -5.84
N HIS A 40 6.60 -9.27 -6.90
CA HIS A 40 6.16 -8.91 -8.24
C HIS A 40 4.77 -9.52 -8.46
N VAL A 41 3.73 -8.75 -8.18
CA VAL A 41 2.35 -9.17 -8.42
C VAL A 41 1.87 -8.58 -9.73
N THR A 42 1.82 -9.41 -10.77
CA THR A 42 1.23 -9.09 -12.07
C THR A 42 -0.29 -9.34 -12.02
N PHE A 43 -1.05 -8.45 -11.38
CA PHE A 43 -2.51 -8.52 -11.49
C PHE A 43 -3.13 -7.12 -11.58
N GLU A 44 -3.63 -6.78 -12.77
CA GLU A 44 -4.54 -5.65 -12.95
C GLU A 44 -5.81 -5.85 -12.12
N GLY A 45 -6.22 -4.79 -11.41
CA GLY A 45 -7.50 -4.73 -10.69
C GLY A 45 -7.52 -5.43 -9.34
N GLN A 46 -6.41 -6.03 -8.89
CA GLN A 46 -6.33 -6.60 -7.55
C GLN A 46 -5.79 -5.58 -6.55
N ILE A 47 -6.50 -5.46 -5.44
CA ILE A 47 -5.93 -4.88 -4.22
C ILE A 47 -5.08 -5.98 -3.59
N LEU A 48 -4.00 -5.64 -2.91
CA LEU A 48 -3.24 -6.50 -2.02
C LEU A 48 -3.22 -5.86 -0.64
N ASN A 49 -3.47 -6.65 0.39
CA ASN A 49 -3.45 -6.19 1.77
C ASN A 49 -2.38 -7.01 2.50
N ILE A 50 -1.31 -6.36 2.93
CA ILE A 50 -0.09 -7.05 3.35
C ILE A 50 0.37 -6.54 4.71
N LYS A 51 0.82 -7.46 5.57
CA LYS A 51 1.61 -7.15 6.76
C LYS A 51 3.06 -7.53 6.50
N TYR A 52 3.93 -6.53 6.49
CA TYR A 52 5.38 -6.68 6.54
C TYR A 52 5.88 -6.49 7.98
N PRO A 53 7.10 -6.93 8.33
CA PRO A 53 7.58 -6.86 9.72
C PRO A 53 7.50 -5.46 10.33
N LYS A 54 7.68 -4.41 9.53
CA LYS A 54 7.74 -3.02 10.00
C LYS A 54 6.49 -2.20 9.72
N TYR A 55 5.57 -2.65 8.87
CA TYR A 55 4.44 -1.84 8.41
C TYR A 55 3.32 -2.69 7.81
N TYR A 56 2.14 -2.11 7.68
CA TYR A 56 1.06 -2.65 6.85
C TYR A 56 1.06 -1.95 5.50
N SER A 57 0.72 -2.66 4.43
CA SER A 57 0.64 -2.12 3.07
C SER A 57 -0.70 -2.47 2.46
N ARG A 58 -1.28 -1.52 1.72
CA ARG A 58 -2.38 -1.75 0.79
C ARG A 58 -1.93 -1.29 -0.58
N GLU A 59 -1.85 -2.23 -1.52
CA GLU A 59 -1.30 -2.01 -2.86
C GLU A 59 -2.40 -2.21 -3.89
N LEU A 60 -2.45 -1.36 -4.91
CA LEU A 60 -3.45 -1.41 -5.96
C LEU A 60 -2.78 -1.16 -7.30
N TYR A 61 -3.02 -2.05 -8.24
CA TYR A 61 -2.59 -1.93 -9.63
C TYR A 61 -3.82 -1.69 -10.51
N LYS A 62 -3.85 -0.57 -11.21
CA LYS A 62 -4.93 -0.25 -12.15
C LYS A 62 -4.45 0.65 -13.26
N GLU A 63 -5.14 0.61 -14.39
CA GLU A 63 -4.97 1.59 -15.46
C GLU A 63 -5.79 2.86 -15.14
N ILE A 64 -5.16 4.04 -15.22
CA ILE A 64 -5.81 5.35 -15.12
C ILE A 64 -5.46 6.12 -16.39
N ASP A 65 -6.46 6.56 -17.16
CA ASP A 65 -6.25 7.33 -18.40
C ASP A 65 -5.27 6.66 -19.40
N ASN A 66 -5.36 5.33 -19.56
CA ASN A 66 -4.45 4.50 -20.35
C ASN A 66 -2.99 4.46 -19.87
N ILE A 67 -2.76 4.73 -18.59
CA ILE A 67 -1.45 4.68 -17.93
C ILE A 67 -1.47 3.64 -16.82
N ALA A 68 -0.54 2.69 -16.87
CA ALA A 68 -0.41 1.67 -15.83
C ALA A 68 -0.01 2.36 -14.51
N THR A 69 -0.90 2.33 -13.53
CA THR A 69 -0.73 3.06 -12.28
C THR A 69 -0.68 2.10 -11.09
N GLN A 70 0.38 2.21 -10.32
CA GLN A 70 0.57 1.47 -9.07
C GLN A 70 0.40 2.43 -7.91
N ILE A 71 -0.47 2.07 -6.97
CA ILE A 71 -0.77 2.86 -5.79
C ILE A 71 -0.37 2.04 -4.57
N TYR A 72 0.52 2.60 -3.75
CA TYR A 72 0.97 1.99 -2.50
C TYR A 72 0.52 2.86 -1.32
N LEU A 73 -0.15 2.23 -0.37
CA LEU A 73 -0.53 2.84 0.90
C LEU A 73 0.18 2.10 2.03
N THR A 74 1.19 2.72 2.61
CA THR A 74 2.01 2.16 3.68
C THR A 74 1.65 2.78 5.02
N VAL A 75 1.38 1.93 6.01
CA VAL A 75 0.98 2.33 7.36
C VAL A 75 2.03 1.91 8.37
N TYR A 76 2.69 2.89 8.98
CA TYR A 76 3.66 2.68 10.05
C TYR A 76 3.00 2.85 11.41
N GLU A 77 2.56 1.73 11.99
CA GLU A 77 1.81 1.68 13.26
C GLU A 77 2.50 2.44 14.40
N GLU A 78 3.81 2.21 14.60
CA GLU A 78 4.56 2.82 15.70
C GLU A 78 4.77 4.33 15.55
N LYS A 79 4.63 4.85 14.33
CA LYS A 79 4.96 6.25 14.01
C LYS A 79 3.73 7.12 13.76
N ASN A 80 2.55 6.52 13.69
CA ASN A 80 1.33 7.18 13.23
C ASN A 80 1.49 7.85 11.84
N ILE A 81 2.27 7.23 10.96
CA ILE A 81 2.55 7.73 9.62
C ILE A 81 1.81 6.89 8.59
N LEU A 82 1.12 7.59 7.69
CA LEU A 82 0.58 7.07 6.44
C LEU A 82 1.44 7.60 5.29
N GLU A 83 2.03 6.69 4.54
CA GLU A 83 2.76 7.00 3.32
C GLU A 83 1.95 6.55 2.11
N TYR A 84 1.81 7.44 1.13
CA TYR A 84 1.08 7.22 -0.09
C TYR A 84 2.04 7.42 -1.28
N GLN A 85 2.13 6.43 -2.15
CA GLN A 85 2.97 6.48 -3.34
C GLN A 85 2.15 6.11 -4.58
N ILE A 86 2.31 6.90 -5.65
CA ILE A 86 1.81 6.60 -6.99
C ILE A 86 3.00 6.43 -7.93
N ILE A 87 3.00 5.36 -8.71
CA ILE A 87 3.96 5.12 -9.79
C ILE A 87 3.16 4.94 -11.09
N GLU A 88 3.43 5.80 -12.08
CA GLU A 88 2.80 5.80 -13.40
C GLU A 88 3.87 5.45 -14.46
N ASP A 89 3.61 4.43 -15.28
CA ASP A 89 4.49 3.96 -16.38
C ASP A 89 3.94 4.36 -17.77
#